data_AF-A0A9D7XEI6-F1
#
_entry.id   AF-A0A9D7XEI6-F1
#
_cell.length_a   1.000
_cell.length_b   1.000
_cell.length_c   1.000
_cell.angle_alpha   90.00
_cell.angle_beta   90.00
_cell.angle_gamma   90.00
#
_symmetry.space_group_name_H-M   'P 1'
#
loop_
_entity.id
_entity.type
_entity.pdbx_description
1 polymer ?
#
loop_
_entity_poly.entity_id
_entity_poly.type
_entity_poly.pdbx_seq_one_letter_code
_entity_poly.pdbx_strand_id
1 'polypeptide(L)'
;MRPKARTLLDASVLIALFDANHVHHDRCSAWLAAFTGDLATCAITELAILRWALRVQPVGGRGVAMAFLKSLAQRSTFLKEGPQPATIGWDGIIGHNQ
;
A
#
# COMPACT_ATOMS: atom_id res chain seq x y z
N MET A 1 24.17 -13.37 -8.26
CA MET A 1 23.34 -12.29 -8.82
C MET A 1 22.67 -11.59 -7.63
N ARG A 2 22.84 -10.27 -7.43
CA ARG A 2 22.15 -9.55 -6.34
C ARG A 2 20.66 -9.41 -6.70
N PRO A 3 19.71 -9.61 -5.77
CA PRO A 3 18.30 -9.33 -6.05
C PRO A 3 18.14 -7.88 -6.48
N LYS A 4 17.34 -7.63 -7.52
CA LYS A 4 17.01 -6.28 -7.96
C LYS A 4 16.23 -5.59 -6.83
N ALA A 5 16.70 -4.41 -6.41
CA ALA A 5 16.06 -3.66 -5.33
C ALA A 5 14.66 -3.21 -5.79
N ARG A 6 13.66 -3.40 -4.91
CA ARG A 6 12.28 -2.98 -5.14
C ARG A 6 11.92 -1.86 -4.17
N THR A 7 11.20 -0.87 -4.66
CA THR A 7 10.69 0.24 -3.86
C THR A 7 9.32 -0.10 -3.33
N LEU A 8 9.22 -0.43 -2.04
CA LEU A 8 7.94 -0.61 -1.35
C LEU A 8 7.22 0.73 -1.24
N LEU A 9 6.02 0.80 -1.82
CA LEU A 9 5.14 1.97 -1.74
C LEU A 9 4.55 2.07 -0.35
N ASP A 10 4.90 3.13 0.37
CA ASP A 10 4.30 3.43 1.66
C ASP A 10 2.78 3.67 1.55
N ALA A 11 2.05 3.42 2.64
CA ALA A 11 0.62 3.66 2.72
C ALA A 11 0.24 5.10 2.34
N SER A 12 1.02 6.10 2.76
CA SER A 12 0.76 7.52 2.43
C SER A 12 0.88 7.81 0.93
N VAL A 13 1.86 7.20 0.26
CA VAL A 13 2.03 7.32 -1.20
C VAL A 13 0.86 6.66 -1.92
N LEU A 14 0.45 5.46 -1.48
CA LEU A 14 -0.71 4.79 -2.06
C LEU A 14 -1.99 5.61 -1.86
N ILE A 15 -2.21 6.18 -0.67
CA ILE A 15 -3.40 6.98 -0.39
C ILE A 15 -3.42 8.23 -1.25
N ALA A 16 -2.28 8.93 -1.39
CA ALA A 16 -2.16 10.09 -2.25
C ALA A 16 -2.41 9.76 -3.73
N LEU A 17 -1.96 8.59 -4.20
CA LEU A 17 -2.24 8.12 -5.57
C LEU A 17 -3.69 7.70 -5.78
N PHE A 18 -4.34 7.17 -4.74
CA PHE A 18 -5.73 6.71 -4.78
C PHE A 18 -6.74 7.86 -4.71
N ASP A 19 -6.52 8.83 -3.82
CA ASP A 19 -7.44 9.93 -3.56
C ASP A 19 -7.03 11.18 -4.35
N ALA A 20 -7.81 11.49 -5.40
CA ALA A 20 -7.59 12.66 -6.24
C ALA A 20 -7.69 14.00 -5.49
N ASN A 21 -8.35 14.05 -4.33
CA ASN A 21 -8.43 15.25 -3.50
C ASN A 21 -7.29 15.35 -2.47
N HIS A 22 -6.38 14.37 -2.44
CA HIS A 22 -5.25 14.40 -1.53
C HIS A 22 -4.27 15.52 -1.95
N VAL A 23 -3.81 16.33 -0.98
CA VAL A 23 -2.89 17.47 -1.23
C VAL A 23 -1.57 17.08 -1.93
N HIS A 24 -1.20 15.80 -1.89
CA HIS A 24 -0.01 15.26 -2.55
C HIS A 24 -0.31 14.44 -3.80
N HIS A 25 -1.56 14.40 -4.27
CA HIS A 25 -1.95 13.61 -5.43
C HIS A 25 -1.07 13.91 -6.64
N ASP A 26 -1.00 15.18 -7.06
CA ASP A 26 -0.24 15.59 -8.24
C ASP A 26 1.25 15.28 -8.10
N ARG A 27 1.81 15.51 -6.90
CA ARG A 27 3.23 15.24 -6.63
C ARG A 27 3.53 13.74 -6.71
N CYS A 28 2.69 12.88 -6.12
CA CYS A 28 2.86 11.43 -6.16
C CYS A 28 2.64 10.89 -7.57
N SER A 29 1.64 11.40 -8.30
CA SER A 29 1.37 11.02 -9.69
C SER A 29 2.55 11.38 -10.61
N ALA A 30 3.10 12.59 -10.49
CA ALA A 30 4.27 13.03 -11.24
C ALA A 30 5.51 12.18 -10.91
N TRP A 31 5.74 11.88 -9.64
CA TRP A 31 6.81 10.98 -9.21
C TRP A 31 6.63 9.58 -9.80
N LEU A 32 5.42 9.01 -9.71
CA LEU A 32 5.11 7.66 -10.20
C LEU A 32 5.29 7.55 -11.72
N ALA A 33 4.99 8.62 -12.46
CA ALA A 33 5.20 8.72 -13.90
C ALA A 33 6.69 8.77 -14.28
N ALA A 34 7.52 9.47 -13.49
CA ALA A 34 8.96 9.56 -13.71
C ALA A 34 9.76 8.37 -13.14
N PHE A 35 9.15 7.54 -12.28
CA PHE A 35 9.84 6.44 -11.61
C PHE A 35 10.13 5.26 -12.55
N THR A 36 11.40 4.88 -12.65
CA THR A 36 11.87 3.78 -13.53
C THR A 36 12.26 2.49 -12.79
N GLY A 37 12.15 2.48 -11.46
CA GLY A 37 12.47 1.30 -10.64
C GLY A 37 11.33 0.28 -10.59
N ASP A 38 11.58 -0.83 -9.90
CA ASP A 38 10.54 -1.82 -9.63
C ASP A 38 9.75 -1.43 -8.39
N LEU A 39 8.43 -1.40 -8.52
CA LEU A 39 7.54 -1.10 -7.40
C LEU A 39 7.16 -2.35 -6.63
N ALA A 40 6.86 -2.14 -5.36
CA ALA A 40 6.37 -3.16 -4.46
C ALA A 40 5.20 -2.64 -3.60
N THR A 41 4.30 -3.53 -3.21
CA THR A 41 3.26 -3.31 -2.19
C THR A 41 3.34 -4.42 -1.15
N CYS A 42 2.64 -4.32 -0.03
CA CYS A 42 2.45 -5.45 0.90
C CYS A 42 1.04 -5.42 1.50
N ALA A 43 0.69 -6.44 2.28
CA ALA A 43 -0.62 -6.53 2.91
C ALA A 43 -0.96 -5.28 3.75
N ILE A 44 0.04 -4.70 4.43
CA ILE A 44 -0.15 -3.52 5.28
C ILE A 44 -0.51 -2.28 4.44
N THR A 45 0.21 -2.07 3.33
CA THR A 45 0.04 -0.87 2.49
C THR A 45 -1.24 -0.97 1.65
N GLU A 46 -1.58 -2.15 1.14
CA GLU A 46 -2.85 -2.37 0.42
C GLU A 46 -4.07 -2.29 1.35
N LEU A 47 -3.96 -2.82 2.58
CA LEU A 47 -5.03 -2.71 3.57
C LEU A 47 -5.25 -1.25 4.01
N ALA A 48 -4.21 -0.42 4.03
CA ALA A 48 -4.35 1.01 4.31
C ALA A 48 -5.24 1.70 3.28
N ILE A 49 -5.15 1.33 2.00
CA ILE A 49 -6.04 1.84 0.94
C ILE A 49 -7.47 1.39 1.19
N LEU A 50 -7.67 0.11 1.51
CA LEU A 50 -9.00 -0.40 1.78
C LEU A 50 -9.65 0.31 2.97
N ARG A 51 -8.91 0.51 4.07
CA ARG A 51 -9.39 1.27 5.24
C ARG A 51 -9.69 2.72 4.90
N TRP A 52 -8.82 3.36 4.12
CA TRP A 52 -9.05 4.74 3.67
C TRP A 52 -10.33 4.84 2.85
N ALA A 53 -10.48 4.02 1.82
CA ALA A 53 -11.65 4.03 0.95
C ALA A 53 -12.96 3.76 1.69
N LEU A 54 -12.97 2.80 2.63
CA LEU A 54 -14.14 2.53 3.47
C LEU A 54 -14.50 3.71 4.39
N ARG A 55 -13.49 4.49 4.81
CA ARG A 55 -13.68 5.68 5.64
C ARG A 55 -14.21 6.88 4.86
N VAL A 56 -13.65 7.17 3.68
CA VAL A 56 -14.00 8.37 2.90
C VAL A 56 -15.15 8.12 1.91
N GLN A 57 -15.42 6.87 1.56
CA GLN A 57 -16.50 6.46 0.65
C GLN A 57 -17.24 5.25 1.24
N PRO A 58 -18.17 5.46 2.20
CA PRO A 58 -18.90 4.38 2.86
C PRO A 58 -19.68 3.48 1.89
N VAL A 59 -20.16 4.04 0.78
CA VAL A 59 -20.82 3.32 -0.30
C VAL A 59 -19.87 3.23 -1.49
N GLY A 60 -19.60 2.01 -1.96
CA GLY A 60 -18.79 1.77 -3.16
C GLY A 60 -17.27 1.87 -2.98
N GLY A 61 -16.77 2.44 -1.87
CA GLY A 61 -15.32 2.63 -1.63
C GLY A 61 -14.51 1.34 -1.74
N ARG A 62 -15.04 0.20 -1.27
CA ARG A 62 -14.42 -1.12 -1.46
C ARG A 62 -14.18 -1.45 -2.95
N GLY A 63 -15.16 -1.18 -3.81
CA GLY A 63 -15.05 -1.47 -5.24
C GLY A 63 -13.99 -0.62 -5.93
N VAL A 64 -13.96 0.67 -5.61
CA VAL A 64 -12.98 1.63 -6.12
C VAL A 64 -11.56 1.26 -5.64
N ALA A 65 -11.39 0.94 -4.36
CA ALA A 65 -10.12 0.47 -3.81
C ALA A 65 -9.63 -0.80 -4.51
N MET A 66 -10.51 -1.79 -4.73
CA MET A 66 -10.12 -3.03 -5.41
C MET A 66 -9.75 -2.81 -6.87
N ALA A 67 -10.43 -1.90 -7.58
CA ALA A 67 -10.06 -1.54 -8.95
C ALA A 67 -8.68 -0.87 -8.99
N PHE A 68 -8.42 0.06 -8.08
CA PHE A 68 -7.11 0.70 -7.93
C PHE A 68 -6.00 -0.32 -7.65
N LEU A 69 -6.18 -1.19 -6.65
CA LEU A 69 -5.18 -2.21 -6.30
C LEU A 69 -4.92 -3.19 -7.44
N LYS A 70 -5.95 -3.60 -8.20
CA LYS A 70 -5.78 -4.43 -9.40
C LYS A 70 -4.96 -3.73 -10.48
N SER A 71 -5.15 -2.43 -10.67
CA SER A 71 -4.37 -1.63 -11.63
C SER A 71 -2.91 -1.52 -11.19
N LEU A 72 -2.68 -1.30 -9.89
CA LEU A 72 -1.35 -1.20 -9.30
C LEU A 72 -0.59 -2.53 -9.38
N ALA A 73 -1.28 -3.65 -9.18
CA ALA A 73 -0.72 -4.99 -9.30
C ALA A 73 -0.16 -5.32 -10.70
N GLN A 74 -0.57 -4.59 -11.76
CA GLN A 74 0.04 -4.72 -13.08
C GLN A 74 1.43 -4.06 -13.17
N ARG A 75 1.76 -3.19 -12.20
CA ARG A 75 2.97 -2.35 -12.19
C ARG A 75 3.82 -2.54 -10.92
N SER A 76 3.40 -3.37 -9.98
CA SER A 76 4.10 -3.62 -8.72
C SER A 76 4.13 -5.10 -8.37
N THR A 77 5.17 -5.52 -7.65
CA THR A 77 5.24 -6.84 -7.05
C THR A 77 4.62 -6.82 -5.65
N PHE A 78 3.68 -7.72 -5.36
CA PHE A 78 3.19 -7.90 -3.99
C PHE A 78 4.28 -8.59 -3.14
N LEU A 79 4.81 -7.87 -2.16
CA LEU A 79 5.71 -8.40 -1.16
C LEU A 79 4.89 -9.10 -0.09
N LYS A 80 4.92 -10.43 -0.17
CA LYS A 80 4.44 -11.28 0.90
C LYS A 80 5.51 -11.30 1.99
N GLU A 81 5.51 -10.30 2.87
CA GLU A 81 6.47 -10.20 3.98
C GLU A 81 5.72 -10.15 5.32
N GLY A 82 6.25 -10.87 6.30
CA GLY A 82 5.75 -10.93 7.67
C GLY A 82 6.77 -11.66 8.54
N PRO A 83 6.97 -11.19 9.78
CA PRO A 83 7.97 -10.12 10.03
C PRO A 83 9.40 -10.45 9.51
N GLN A 84 10.51 -10.02 10.13
CA GLN A 84 11.46 -11.09 10.48
C GLN A 84 11.06 -11.46 11.90
N PRO A 85 9.96 -12.20 12.02
CA PRO A 85 9.36 -12.44 13.32
C PRO A 85 10.25 -13.34 14.15
N ALA A 86 11.30 -13.88 13.53
CA ALA A 86 12.35 -14.71 14.08
C ALA A 86 13.03 -14.11 15.31
N THR A 87 12.89 -12.81 15.51
CA THR A 87 13.42 -12.10 16.68
C THR A 87 12.34 -11.84 17.72
N ILE A 88 11.10 -12.21 17.46
CA ILE A 88 9.97 -11.88 18.31
C ILE A 88 9.74 -13.02 19.30
N GLY A 89 9.83 -12.69 20.59
CA GLY A 89 9.26 -13.47 21.69
C GLY A 89 7.82 -13.04 21.90
N TRP A 90 6.90 -14.00 21.88
CA TRP A 90 5.47 -13.75 21.70
C TRP A 90 4.64 -13.76 22.99
N ASP A 91 5.29 -13.99 24.12
CA ASP A 91 4.61 -14.16 25.40
C ASP A 91 4.02 -12.82 25.88
N GLY A 92 2.70 -12.80 26.09
CA GLY A 92 1.98 -11.62 26.58
C GLY A 92 1.55 -10.60 25.51
N ILE A 93 1.72 -10.89 24.21
CA ILE A 93 1.07 -10.06 23.17
C ILE A 93 -0.46 -10.29 23.23
N ILE A 94 -1.18 -9.25 23.64
CA ILE A 94 -2.64 -9.22 23.69
C ILE A 94 -3.12 -8.10 22.75
N GLY A 95 -3.97 -8.46 21.80
CA GLY A 95 -4.56 -7.48 20.88
C GLY A 95 -5.51 -6.53 21.62
N HIS A 96 -5.43 -5.22 21.32
CA HIS A 96 -6.44 -4.24 21.75
C HIS A 96 -7.29 -3.81 20.55
N ASN A 97 -8.61 -3.76 20.74
CA ASN A 97 -9.60 -3.53 19.70
C ASN A 97 -9.32 -2.23 18.94
N GLN A 98 -8.94 -2.39 17.67
CA GLN A 98 -8.80 -1.34 16.66
C GLN A 98 -10.16 -0.74 16.30
#